data_AF-H1DKM4-F1
#
_entry.id   AF-H1DKM4-F1
#
_cell.length_a   1.000
_cell.length_b   1.000
_cell.length_c   1.000
_cell.angle_alpha   90.00
_cell.angle_beta   90.00
_cell.angle_gamma   90.00
#
_symmetry.space_group_name_H-M   'P 1'
#
loop_
_entity.id
_entity.type
_entity.pdbx_description
1 polymer ?
#
loop_
_entity_poly.entity_id
_entity_poly.type
_entity_poly.pdbx_seq_one_letter_code
_entity_poly.pdbx_strand_id
1 'polypeptide(L)'
;MKIFKIFEMSVFALLAWGACSDDDDSKNKSDLPVFNVTFEQVSVAFYQGDRYNAGSGNYVIRMQTDDIMLQLDFESSLSEDVNAAFPEAGNYSPAASTGSHTAGHYNLGGNATYWTAEGIKYLVKSGDFTIAIKENICHVTGEFLSEKGAVLQFSFQAALQFRYQAVSDKIGFTFVSDARYQTVQDGEIGAYRLELTDDSKEYTLGLVFFDQLAADSQHPLPAAGNYAAGEKGATVAGTFRPGDAETLSYWKDKEGLHPIVSGTFSVAYENVFVQLKGTLTSEDGKTLNFGYQGKLDFPGEEASYNLYTNLSGTWQIQATDWLVYNKDSKAWEFGGAAPDYTGKLMGDNKNRLFYGSGFWDMYCGFLMDAKSDKLVISTDPTENPVAMVTAGLKQYVLFITLYDPHTGYLLSAGKEIELSWTEDYGKLTVKGVKGQVTDSETGDLIDVNYEYMGVIGTANGSSYTLFSNWSFAYLPTLEKVEGQSEASQPFAFEKNKEAFYAIRNSSENKILPVQFDTLGAAKISEILTADEIERITFLR
;
A
#
# COMPACT_ATOMS: atom_id res chain seq x y z
N MET A 1 -19.11 -29.31 69.87
CA MET A 1 -18.12 -29.45 68.77
C MET A 1 -18.08 -28.14 68.02
N LYS A 2 -16.91 -27.48 67.91
CA LYS A 2 -16.58 -26.25 67.13
C LYS A 2 -17.58 -25.06 67.23
N ILE A 3 -17.30 -24.04 68.07
CA ILE A 3 -16.57 -22.76 67.75
C ILE A 3 -17.47 -21.81 66.91
N PHE A 4 -18.08 -20.75 67.48
CA PHE A 4 -17.55 -19.37 67.71
C PHE A 4 -17.16 -18.64 66.37
N LYS A 5 -17.43 -17.35 66.11
CA LYS A 5 -17.96 -16.23 66.93
C LYS A 5 -18.49 -15.09 66.02
N ILE A 6 -19.46 -14.36 66.58
CA ILE A 6 -20.09 -13.09 66.20
C ILE A 6 -19.08 -11.90 66.16
N PHE A 7 -19.36 -10.86 65.36
CA PHE A 7 -19.39 -9.39 65.63
C PHE A 7 -19.48 -8.64 64.27
N GLU A 8 -20.44 -7.72 64.01
CA GLU A 8 -20.40 -6.25 64.28
C GLU A 8 -19.15 -5.57 63.65
N MET A 9 -19.13 -4.38 63.04
CA MET A 9 -19.99 -3.17 62.96
C MET A 9 -19.50 -2.33 61.73
N SER A 10 -20.03 -1.20 61.24
CA SER A 10 -21.17 -0.32 61.59
C SER A 10 -21.59 0.54 60.35
N VAL A 11 -22.48 1.53 60.52
CA VAL A 11 -22.80 2.61 59.56
C VAL A 11 -22.11 3.92 59.98
N PHE A 12 -21.63 4.77 59.05
CA PHE A 12 -21.86 6.25 59.08
C PHE A 12 -21.33 7.01 57.83
N ALA A 13 -22.12 8.00 57.39
CA ALA A 13 -21.83 9.24 56.62
C ALA A 13 -20.80 9.21 55.47
N LEU A 14 -21.10 9.67 54.23
CA LEU A 14 -21.81 10.89 53.80
C LEU A 14 -21.10 12.20 54.22
N LEU A 15 -20.09 12.59 53.44
CA LEU A 15 -19.57 13.95 53.39
C LEU A 15 -19.82 14.54 52.00
N ALA A 16 -20.99 15.14 51.84
CA ALA A 16 -21.17 16.20 50.86
C ALA A 16 -20.99 17.54 51.59
N TRP A 17 -19.99 18.32 51.19
CA TRP A 17 -19.88 19.74 51.52
C TRP A 17 -19.67 20.49 50.22
N GLY A 18 -20.68 21.26 49.81
CA GLY A 18 -20.60 22.14 48.66
C GLY A 18 -20.03 23.51 49.04
N ALA A 19 -19.43 24.18 48.07
CA ALA A 19 -19.37 25.63 48.01
C ALA A 19 -19.94 26.03 46.65
N CYS A 20 -20.90 26.96 46.65
CA CYS A 20 -21.69 27.29 45.47
C CYS A 20 -20.87 28.05 44.42
N SER A 21 -21.19 27.80 43.16
CA SER A 21 -21.63 28.89 42.27
C SER A 21 -22.80 28.38 41.44
N ASP A 22 -23.91 29.12 41.45
CA ASP A 22 -25.00 28.92 40.50
C ASP A 22 -24.47 29.13 39.07
N ASP A 23 -24.96 28.32 38.13
CA ASP A 23 -25.64 28.86 36.94
C ASP A 23 -26.40 27.74 36.21
N ASP A 24 -27.47 28.14 35.50
CA ASP A 24 -28.40 27.27 34.79
C ASP A 24 -27.74 26.51 33.62
N ASP A 25 -27.73 25.17 33.68
CA ASP A 25 -27.65 24.35 32.46
C ASP A 25 -28.39 23.00 32.61
N SER A 26 -29.71 23.10 32.82
CA SER A 26 -30.61 21.94 32.96
C SER A 26 -31.23 21.48 31.62
N LYS A 27 -30.43 21.38 30.55
CA LYS A 27 -30.83 20.74 29.28
C LYS A 27 -29.75 19.81 28.74
N ASN A 28 -30.18 18.59 28.38
CA ASN A 28 -29.35 17.49 27.90
C ASN A 28 -28.27 17.01 28.89
N LYS A 29 -28.68 16.29 29.93
CA LYS A 29 -27.95 15.06 30.26
C LYS A 29 -27.99 14.18 29.01
N SER A 30 -26.89 14.16 28.25
CA SER A 30 -26.68 13.14 27.23
C SER A 30 -26.60 11.80 27.96
N ASP A 31 -27.53 10.89 27.67
CA ASP A 31 -27.43 9.49 28.10
C ASP A 31 -26.34 8.82 27.27
N LEU A 32 -25.10 9.10 27.64
CA LEU A 32 -23.89 8.54 27.04
C LEU A 32 -23.87 7.03 27.34
N PRO A 33 -23.57 6.16 26.36
CA PRO A 33 -23.80 4.73 26.51
C PRO A 33 -22.87 4.13 27.57
N VAL A 34 -23.44 3.24 28.39
CA VAL A 34 -22.74 2.48 29.43
C VAL A 34 -22.79 1.00 29.04
N PHE A 35 -21.63 0.43 28.74
CA PHE A 35 -21.47 -0.96 28.35
C PHE A 35 -21.00 -1.78 29.57
N ASN A 36 -21.72 -2.86 29.89
CA ASN A 36 -21.36 -3.79 30.96
C ASN A 36 -21.06 -5.16 30.36
N VAL A 37 -19.80 -5.62 30.40
CA VAL A 37 -19.34 -6.76 29.60
C VAL A 37 -18.58 -7.77 30.44
N THR A 38 -18.97 -9.04 30.34
CA THR A 38 -18.16 -10.17 30.81
C THR A 38 -17.61 -10.90 29.59
N PHE A 39 -16.29 -10.86 29.42
CA PHE A 39 -15.60 -11.59 28.37
C PHE A 39 -15.27 -13.01 28.86
N GLU A 40 -15.66 -14.01 28.08
CA GLU A 40 -15.34 -15.42 28.34
C GLU A 40 -14.09 -15.89 27.58
N GLN A 41 -13.69 -15.14 26.53
CA GLN A 41 -12.60 -15.52 25.64
C GLN A 41 -11.67 -14.34 25.33
N VAL A 42 -10.40 -14.69 25.10
CA VAL A 42 -9.34 -13.80 24.61
C VAL A 42 -8.98 -14.25 23.21
N SER A 43 -9.14 -13.37 22.22
CA SER A 43 -8.77 -13.65 20.84
C SER A 43 -7.27 -13.44 20.59
N VAL A 44 -6.62 -12.57 21.39
CA VAL A 44 -5.18 -12.29 21.30
C VAL A 44 -4.59 -12.07 22.69
N ALA A 45 -3.48 -12.73 23.01
CA ALA A 45 -2.61 -12.41 24.12
C ALA A 45 -1.14 -12.46 23.67
N PHE A 46 -0.50 -11.31 23.61
CA PHE A 46 0.89 -11.16 23.16
C PHE A 46 1.78 -10.51 24.22
N TYR A 47 3.00 -11.03 24.36
CA TYR A 47 4.10 -10.38 25.05
C TYR A 47 5.09 -9.87 24.01
N GLN A 48 5.45 -8.60 24.07
CA GLN A 48 6.22 -7.91 23.04
C GLN A 48 7.67 -7.59 23.43
N GLY A 49 8.08 -7.93 24.66
CA GLY A 49 9.39 -7.54 25.20
C GLY A 49 9.46 -6.06 25.55
N ASP A 50 10.67 -5.51 25.61
CA ASP A 50 10.90 -4.08 25.84
C ASP A 50 10.74 -3.29 24.52
N ARG A 51 9.51 -3.29 23.99
CA ARG A 51 9.14 -2.72 22.69
C ARG A 51 9.66 -1.29 22.49
N TYR A 52 9.64 -0.49 23.56
CA TYR A 52 9.91 0.94 23.58
C TYR A 52 11.25 1.31 24.24
N ASN A 53 12.11 0.32 24.57
CA ASN A 53 13.39 0.50 25.27
C ASN A 53 13.27 1.27 26.61
N ALA A 54 12.17 1.04 27.34
CA ALA A 54 11.83 1.70 28.60
C ALA A 54 12.22 0.87 29.84
N GLY A 55 12.76 -0.34 29.66
CA GLY A 55 13.06 -1.28 30.74
C GLY A 55 11.84 -2.01 31.29
N SER A 56 10.72 -2.03 30.54
CA SER A 56 9.46 -2.67 30.93
C SER A 56 8.91 -3.55 29.82
N GLY A 57 8.27 -4.66 30.18
CA GLY A 57 7.65 -5.56 29.22
C GLY A 57 6.31 -5.04 28.73
N ASN A 58 6.12 -4.91 27.41
CA ASN A 58 4.84 -4.56 26.82
C ASN A 58 3.98 -5.81 26.58
N TYR A 59 2.69 -5.70 26.91
CA TYR A 59 1.70 -6.77 26.80
C TYR A 59 0.44 -6.25 26.08
N VAL A 60 -0.10 -7.05 25.16
CA VAL A 60 -1.35 -6.75 24.46
C VAL A 60 -2.36 -7.88 24.71
N ILE A 61 -3.55 -7.51 25.18
CA ILE A 61 -4.70 -8.42 25.33
C ILE A 61 -5.84 -7.89 24.46
N ARG A 62 -6.44 -8.78 23.64
CA ARG A 62 -7.70 -8.53 22.95
C ARG A 62 -8.76 -9.53 23.43
N MET A 63 -9.85 -9.00 23.96
CA MET A 63 -11.04 -9.73 24.40
C MET A 63 -12.20 -9.37 23.48
N GLN A 64 -13.06 -10.33 23.16
CA GLN A 64 -14.21 -10.08 22.28
C GLN A 64 -15.43 -10.92 22.65
N THR A 65 -16.59 -10.32 22.48
CA THR A 65 -17.91 -10.96 22.35
C THR A 65 -18.38 -10.76 20.90
N ASP A 66 -19.61 -11.16 20.58
CA ASP A 66 -20.18 -10.95 19.24
C ASP A 66 -20.37 -9.45 18.92
N ASP A 67 -20.73 -8.63 19.92
CA ASP A 67 -21.08 -7.21 19.74
C ASP A 67 -19.98 -6.22 20.17
N ILE A 68 -19.05 -6.66 21.05
CA ILE A 68 -18.06 -5.78 21.69
C ILE A 68 -16.66 -6.40 21.67
N MET A 69 -15.66 -5.61 21.31
CA MET A 69 -14.24 -5.98 21.40
C MET A 69 -13.47 -4.93 22.21
N LEU A 70 -12.60 -5.38 23.11
CA LEU A 70 -11.72 -4.55 23.93
C LEU A 70 -10.26 -4.94 23.64
N GLN A 71 -9.42 -3.94 23.33
CA GLN A 71 -7.98 -4.07 23.26
C GLN A 71 -7.32 -3.27 24.40
N LEU A 72 -6.44 -3.95 25.14
CA LEU A 72 -5.54 -3.38 26.15
C LEU A 72 -4.11 -3.45 25.63
N ASP A 73 -3.37 -2.35 25.66
CA ASP A 73 -1.92 -2.27 25.42
C ASP A 73 -1.28 -1.61 26.65
N PHE A 74 -0.45 -2.35 27.37
CA PHE A 74 0.03 -1.96 28.70
C PHE A 74 1.43 -2.47 29.04
N GLU A 75 2.11 -1.80 29.97
CA GLU A 75 3.44 -2.17 30.43
C GLU A 75 3.42 -2.81 31.82
N SER A 76 4.21 -3.87 31.98
CA SER A 76 4.48 -4.56 33.24
C SER A 76 6.00 -4.79 33.37
N SER A 77 6.45 -5.50 34.41
CA SER A 77 7.84 -5.95 34.47
C SER A 77 8.26 -6.77 33.23
N LEU A 78 9.52 -6.61 32.87
CA LEU A 78 10.17 -7.28 31.74
C LEU A 78 10.48 -8.74 32.11
N SER A 79 10.00 -9.69 31.32
CA SER A 79 10.29 -11.11 31.53
C SER A 79 11.63 -11.50 30.91
N GLU A 80 12.47 -12.21 31.69
CA GLU A 80 13.72 -12.82 31.23
C GLU A 80 13.48 -14.01 30.26
N ASP A 81 12.37 -14.74 30.43
CA ASP A 81 11.93 -15.78 29.48
C ASP A 81 10.72 -15.29 28.68
N VAL A 82 10.92 -15.12 27.37
CA VAL A 82 9.87 -14.66 26.44
C VAL A 82 8.75 -15.67 26.24
N ASN A 83 9.00 -16.97 26.46
CA ASN A 83 8.01 -18.04 26.25
C ASN A 83 7.18 -18.35 27.51
N ALA A 84 7.59 -17.79 28.66
CA ALA A 84 6.90 -17.93 29.94
C ALA A 84 6.44 -16.56 30.51
N ALA A 85 6.47 -15.51 29.70
CA ALA A 85 6.18 -14.14 30.12
C ALA A 85 4.74 -13.97 30.63
N PHE A 86 4.60 -13.23 31.73
CA PHE A 86 3.33 -12.96 32.37
C PHE A 86 3.38 -11.60 33.10
N PRO A 87 2.34 -10.75 33.00
CA PRO A 87 2.29 -9.47 33.69
C PRO A 87 2.12 -9.63 35.21
N GLU A 88 2.52 -8.61 35.96
CA GLU A 88 2.35 -8.56 37.41
C GLU A 88 0.89 -8.39 37.80
N ALA A 89 0.53 -8.95 38.95
CA ALA A 89 -0.77 -8.68 39.55
C ALA A 89 -0.74 -7.29 40.20
N GLY A 90 -1.68 -6.42 39.82
CA GLY A 90 -1.70 -5.02 40.23
C GLY A 90 -2.78 -4.21 39.52
N ASN A 91 -2.83 -2.92 39.86
CA ASN A 91 -3.64 -1.93 39.16
C ASN A 91 -2.83 -1.27 38.04
N TYR A 92 -3.48 -1.01 36.92
CA TYR A 92 -2.93 -0.38 35.73
C TYR A 92 -3.70 0.90 35.44
N SER A 93 -2.98 2.01 35.47
CA SER A 93 -3.51 3.37 35.31
C SER A 93 -3.09 3.99 33.97
N PRO A 94 -3.76 5.04 33.47
CA PRO A 94 -3.37 5.66 32.22
C PRO A 94 -1.97 6.26 32.32
N ALA A 95 -1.16 6.08 31.27
CA ALA A 95 0.12 6.75 31.14
C ALA A 95 -0.04 8.28 31.27
N ALA A 96 0.85 8.93 32.04
CA ALA A 96 0.73 10.35 32.40
C ALA A 96 0.78 11.31 31.20
N SER A 97 1.34 10.85 30.08
CA SER A 97 1.30 11.49 28.77
C SER A 97 1.34 10.44 27.67
N THR A 98 0.84 10.77 26.48
CA THR A 98 0.98 9.96 25.26
C THR A 98 2.46 9.60 25.03
N GLY A 99 2.78 8.30 24.95
CA GLY A 99 4.17 7.81 24.80
C GLY A 99 5.00 7.74 26.08
N SER A 100 4.39 7.82 27.27
CA SER A 100 5.06 7.53 28.55
C SER A 100 4.98 6.04 28.87
N HIS A 101 6.07 5.31 28.63
CA HIS A 101 6.14 3.87 28.84
C HIS A 101 6.70 3.52 30.22
N THR A 102 5.89 2.89 31.09
CA THR A 102 6.30 2.57 32.47
C THR A 102 5.43 1.47 33.07
N ALA A 103 6.05 0.44 33.65
CA ALA A 103 5.35 -0.67 34.30
C ALA A 103 4.24 -0.20 35.27
N GLY A 104 3.07 -0.84 35.21
CA GLY A 104 1.87 -0.45 35.94
C GLY A 104 1.00 0.59 35.22
N HIS A 105 1.27 0.88 33.94
CA HIS A 105 0.48 1.82 33.14
C HIS A 105 -0.01 1.20 31.83
N TYR A 106 -1.02 1.82 31.23
CA TYR A 106 -1.52 1.48 29.90
C TYR A 106 -1.43 2.65 28.92
N ASN A 107 -1.22 2.30 27.64
CA ASN A 107 -0.95 3.24 26.58
C ASN A 107 -2.21 3.96 26.09
N LEU A 108 -2.15 5.29 26.10
CA LEU A 108 -3.13 6.18 25.49
C LEU A 108 -2.65 6.65 24.11
N GLY A 109 -3.56 6.69 23.13
CA GLY A 109 -3.30 7.16 21.76
C GLY A 109 -3.18 6.04 20.71
N GLY A 110 -3.13 6.43 19.43
CA GLY A 110 -2.62 5.61 18.33
C GLY A 110 -3.20 4.19 18.14
N ASN A 111 -4.48 3.95 18.47
CA ASN A 111 -5.11 2.62 18.48
C ASN A 111 -4.52 1.62 19.52
N ALA A 112 -3.82 2.07 20.57
CA ALA A 112 -3.24 1.22 21.61
C ALA A 112 -4.33 0.57 22.50
N THR A 113 -4.96 1.34 23.41
CA THR A 113 -6.06 0.89 24.27
C THR A 113 -7.39 1.51 23.83
N TYR A 114 -8.37 0.67 23.46
CA TYR A 114 -9.68 1.10 22.95
C TYR A 114 -10.71 -0.04 23.01
N TRP A 115 -11.99 0.30 22.90
CA TRP A 115 -13.03 -0.69 22.59
C TRP A 115 -13.83 -0.32 21.35
N THR A 116 -14.51 -1.32 20.78
CA THR A 116 -15.51 -1.14 19.73
C THR A 116 -16.82 -1.78 20.19
N ALA A 117 -17.93 -1.09 19.97
CA ALA A 117 -19.28 -1.59 20.17
C ALA A 117 -20.17 -1.07 19.04
N GLU A 118 -21.07 -1.88 18.50
CA GLU A 118 -22.04 -1.48 17.45
C GLU A 118 -21.37 -0.84 16.21
N GLY A 119 -20.16 -1.30 15.85
CA GLY A 119 -19.35 -0.73 14.76
C GLY A 119 -18.66 0.61 15.09
N ILE A 120 -18.91 1.20 16.26
CA ILE A 120 -18.30 2.46 16.69
C ILE A 120 -17.03 2.17 17.52
N LYS A 121 -15.94 2.86 17.18
CA LYS A 121 -14.70 2.87 17.98
C LYS A 121 -14.72 3.96 19.07
N TYR A 122 -14.34 3.56 20.28
CA TYR A 122 -14.24 4.38 21.48
C TYR A 122 -12.80 4.36 21.99
N LEU A 123 -12.10 5.49 21.85
CA LEU A 123 -10.76 5.69 22.41
C LEU A 123 -10.88 5.98 23.92
N VAL A 124 -10.06 5.31 24.73
CA VAL A 124 -10.01 5.53 26.19
C VAL A 124 -9.42 6.90 26.48
N LYS A 125 -10.06 7.63 27.41
CA LYS A 125 -9.60 8.91 27.95
C LYS A 125 -9.08 8.77 29.38
N SER A 126 -9.74 7.96 30.19
CA SER A 126 -9.40 7.74 31.60
C SER A 126 -10.07 6.48 32.15
N GLY A 127 -9.67 6.05 33.35
CA GLY A 127 -10.18 4.86 34.03
C GLY A 127 -9.02 3.92 34.39
N ASP A 128 -9.29 2.84 35.09
CA ASP A 128 -8.27 1.91 35.59
C ASP A 128 -8.72 0.46 35.33
N PHE A 129 -7.76 -0.46 35.27
CA PHE A 129 -8.03 -1.89 35.35
C PHE A 129 -7.07 -2.60 36.30
N THR A 130 -7.46 -3.79 36.74
CA THR A 130 -6.72 -4.62 37.68
C THR A 130 -6.48 -5.99 37.06
N ILE A 131 -5.25 -6.49 37.16
CA ILE A 131 -4.92 -7.90 36.91
C ILE A 131 -4.74 -8.59 38.25
N ALA A 132 -5.46 -9.69 38.47
CA ALA A 132 -5.27 -10.56 39.63
C ALA A 132 -5.07 -12.01 39.16
N ILE A 133 -4.12 -12.72 39.78
CA ILE A 133 -3.73 -14.08 39.40
C ILE A 133 -4.00 -15.01 40.57
N LYS A 134 -4.76 -16.08 40.34
CA LYS A 134 -5.01 -17.11 41.35
C LYS A 134 -5.07 -18.48 40.69
N GLU A 135 -4.26 -19.42 41.16
CA GLU A 135 -4.32 -20.84 40.74
C GLU A 135 -4.25 -21.00 39.20
N ASN A 136 -3.39 -20.21 38.54
CA ASN A 136 -3.22 -20.09 37.07
C ASN A 136 -4.44 -19.55 36.29
N ILE A 137 -5.43 -18.99 36.97
CA ILE A 137 -6.52 -18.21 36.36
C ILE A 137 -6.17 -16.72 36.48
N CYS A 138 -6.26 -16.03 35.33
CA CYS A 138 -6.12 -14.58 35.24
C CYS A 138 -7.51 -13.95 35.35
N HIS A 139 -7.66 -13.00 36.26
CA HIS A 139 -8.83 -12.14 36.39
C HIS A 139 -8.43 -10.74 35.94
N VAL A 140 -9.11 -10.20 34.93
CA VAL A 140 -8.90 -8.82 34.46
C VAL A 140 -10.22 -8.07 34.61
N THR A 141 -10.24 -6.98 35.38
CA THR A 141 -11.45 -6.19 35.65
C THR A 141 -11.14 -4.71 35.58
N GLY A 142 -12.00 -3.90 34.96
CA GLY A 142 -11.76 -2.45 34.88
C GLY A 142 -12.98 -1.64 34.49
N GLU A 143 -12.80 -0.32 34.54
CA GLU A 143 -13.76 0.67 34.05
C GLU A 143 -13.01 1.72 33.23
N PHE A 144 -13.51 2.03 32.02
CA PHE A 144 -12.98 3.08 31.16
C PHE A 144 -14.04 4.10 30.77
N LEU A 145 -13.64 5.36 30.73
CA LEU A 145 -14.35 6.48 30.12
C LEU A 145 -13.68 6.81 28.78
N SER A 146 -14.46 6.96 27.72
CA SER A 146 -13.96 7.35 26.40
C SER A 146 -13.91 8.87 26.21
N GLU A 147 -13.18 9.31 25.18
CA GLU A 147 -13.21 10.72 24.73
C GLU A 147 -14.61 11.20 24.35
N LYS A 148 -15.44 10.28 23.80
CA LYS A 148 -16.84 10.50 23.45
C LYS A 148 -17.78 10.43 24.67
N GLY A 149 -17.25 10.20 25.87
CA GLY A 149 -17.98 10.17 27.13
C GLY A 149 -18.78 8.87 27.42
N ALA A 150 -18.75 7.89 26.52
CA ALA A 150 -19.26 6.54 26.79
C ALA A 150 -18.39 5.83 27.84
N VAL A 151 -19.00 4.94 28.63
CA VAL A 151 -18.36 4.16 29.71
C VAL A 151 -18.37 2.66 29.38
N LEU A 152 -17.27 1.97 29.66
CA LEU A 152 -17.17 0.50 29.60
C LEU A 152 -16.77 -0.04 30.97
N GLN A 153 -17.63 -0.82 31.60
CA GLN A 153 -17.30 -1.69 32.73
C GLN A 153 -17.08 -3.11 32.22
N PHE A 154 -15.94 -3.73 32.54
CA PHE A 154 -15.59 -5.04 32.00
C PHE A 154 -14.98 -5.99 33.02
N SER A 155 -15.19 -7.29 32.78
CA SER A 155 -14.57 -8.39 33.52
C SER A 155 -14.19 -9.54 32.60
N PHE A 156 -13.09 -10.22 32.90
CA PHE A 156 -12.63 -11.43 32.24
C PHE A 156 -12.04 -12.40 33.28
N GLN A 157 -12.28 -13.70 33.12
CA GLN A 157 -11.73 -14.73 33.99
C GLN A 157 -11.47 -16.03 33.23
N ALA A 158 -10.22 -16.30 32.85
CA ALA A 158 -9.79 -17.61 32.37
C ALA A 158 -8.27 -17.82 32.53
N ALA A 159 -7.78 -19.03 32.23
CA ALA A 159 -6.36 -19.24 32.02
C ALA A 159 -5.90 -18.46 30.78
N LEU A 160 -4.82 -17.70 30.91
CA LEU A 160 -4.30 -16.84 29.84
C LEU A 160 -2.87 -17.26 29.52
N GLN A 161 -2.50 -17.27 28.24
CA GLN A 161 -1.15 -17.61 27.78
C GLN A 161 -0.70 -16.55 26.79
N PHE A 162 0.33 -15.79 27.16
CA PHE A 162 0.95 -14.84 26.26
C PHE A 162 1.87 -15.58 25.29
N ARG A 163 1.70 -15.30 24.00
CA ARG A 163 2.66 -15.72 22.97
C ARG A 163 3.67 -14.59 22.80
N TYR A 164 4.95 -14.92 22.70
CA TYR A 164 5.93 -13.93 22.30
C TYR A 164 5.63 -13.46 20.87
N GLN A 165 5.50 -12.15 20.69
CA GLN A 165 5.35 -11.49 19.41
C GLN A 165 6.38 -10.38 19.38
N ALA A 166 7.46 -10.53 18.62
CA ALA A 166 8.48 -9.49 18.51
C ALA A 166 7.88 -8.23 17.88
N VAL A 167 7.56 -7.23 18.72
CA VAL A 167 7.19 -5.88 18.27
C VAL A 167 8.26 -4.93 18.79
N SER A 168 8.97 -4.33 17.84
CA SER A 168 9.85 -3.20 18.08
C SER A 168 9.20 -1.97 17.44
N ASP A 169 9.77 -0.78 17.63
CA ASP A 169 9.47 0.43 16.83
C ASP A 169 9.95 0.30 15.37
N LYS A 170 9.72 -0.88 14.81
CA LYS A 170 10.28 -1.46 13.63
C LYS A 170 9.13 -1.60 12.66
N ILE A 171 9.19 -0.87 11.55
CA ILE A 171 8.20 -1.04 10.49
C ILE A 171 8.31 -2.48 9.98
N GLY A 172 7.25 -3.25 10.24
CA GLY A 172 7.11 -4.62 9.83
C GLY A 172 6.68 -4.65 8.38
N PHE A 173 7.65 -4.68 7.49
CA PHE A 173 7.37 -4.89 6.08
C PHE A 173 6.96 -6.34 5.86
N THR A 174 5.90 -6.54 5.08
CA THR A 174 5.24 -7.85 4.88
C THR A 174 5.28 -8.30 3.43
N PHE A 175 5.37 -7.36 2.49
CA PHE A 175 5.42 -7.62 1.05
C PHE A 175 6.74 -7.17 0.43
N VAL A 176 7.18 -7.92 -0.59
CA VAL A 176 8.18 -7.46 -1.56
C VAL A 176 7.41 -6.86 -2.72
N SER A 177 7.55 -5.56 -2.95
CA SER A 177 6.88 -4.82 -4.04
C SER A 177 7.74 -4.78 -5.31
N ASP A 178 9.06 -4.84 -5.17
CA ASP A 178 10.00 -5.01 -6.28
C ASP A 178 11.26 -5.75 -5.80
N ALA A 179 11.84 -6.55 -6.68
CA ALA A 179 13.10 -7.26 -6.48
C ALA A 179 13.84 -7.33 -7.82
N ARG A 180 15.05 -6.77 -7.87
CA ARG A 180 15.95 -6.75 -9.03
C ARG A 180 17.33 -7.27 -8.65
N TYR A 181 17.93 -8.04 -9.52
CA TYR A 181 19.35 -8.34 -9.50
C TYR A 181 19.97 -7.95 -10.84
N GLN A 182 21.18 -7.41 -10.80
CA GLN A 182 22.04 -7.21 -11.98
C GLN A 182 23.50 -7.39 -11.58
N THR A 183 24.38 -7.60 -12.55
CA THR A 183 25.83 -7.58 -12.34
C THR A 183 26.41 -6.20 -12.66
N VAL A 184 27.44 -5.80 -11.93
CA VAL A 184 28.14 -4.50 -12.08
C VAL A 184 29.65 -4.70 -11.97
N GLN A 185 30.43 -3.69 -12.37
CA GLN A 185 31.89 -3.76 -12.50
C GLN A 185 32.33 -4.96 -13.34
N ASP A 186 32.00 -4.93 -14.64
CA ASP A 186 32.35 -5.94 -15.64
C ASP A 186 32.00 -7.40 -15.26
N GLY A 187 31.00 -7.58 -14.38
CA GLY A 187 30.53 -8.87 -13.92
C GLY A 187 31.19 -9.37 -12.63
N GLU A 188 31.85 -8.52 -11.84
CA GLU A 188 32.53 -8.91 -10.59
C GLU A 188 31.66 -8.76 -9.32
N ILE A 189 30.63 -7.91 -9.33
CA ILE A 189 29.79 -7.59 -8.17
C ILE A 189 28.31 -7.79 -8.50
N GLY A 190 27.56 -8.41 -7.58
CA GLY A 190 26.10 -8.48 -7.62
C GLY A 190 25.49 -7.20 -7.05
N ALA A 191 24.56 -6.59 -7.77
CA ALA A 191 23.81 -5.42 -7.34
C ALA A 191 22.32 -5.77 -7.23
N TYR A 192 21.78 -5.60 -6.03
CA TYR A 192 20.41 -5.89 -5.66
C TYR A 192 19.63 -4.58 -5.49
N ARG A 193 18.40 -4.52 -6.00
CA ARG A 193 17.37 -3.55 -5.57
C ARG A 193 16.22 -4.32 -4.98
N LEU A 194 15.79 -3.93 -3.79
CA LEU A 194 14.67 -4.53 -3.08
C LEU A 194 13.75 -3.42 -2.60
N GLU A 195 12.46 -3.53 -2.90
CA GLU A 195 11.42 -2.68 -2.33
C GLU A 195 10.50 -3.51 -1.45
N LEU A 196 10.28 -3.01 -0.26
CA LEU A 196 9.48 -3.63 0.79
C LEU A 196 8.32 -2.70 1.12
N THR A 197 7.11 -3.27 1.23
CA THR A 197 5.88 -2.51 1.55
C THR A 197 5.17 -3.18 2.72
N ASP A 198 4.56 -2.38 3.59
CA ASP A 198 3.83 -2.85 4.78
C ASP A 198 2.37 -3.20 4.46
N ASP A 199 1.64 -3.75 5.44
CA ASP A 199 0.24 -4.15 5.26
C ASP A 199 -0.71 -2.97 4.97
N SER A 200 -0.40 -1.77 5.45
CA SER A 200 -1.21 -0.57 5.17
C SER A 200 -0.94 0.04 3.79
N LYS A 201 0.22 -0.28 3.19
CA LYS A 201 0.80 0.40 2.02
C LYS A 201 1.12 1.89 2.23
N GLU A 202 1.11 2.37 3.47
CA GLU A 202 1.57 3.72 3.81
C GLU A 202 3.10 3.82 3.81
N TYR A 203 3.80 2.71 4.04
CA TYR A 203 5.26 2.66 4.11
C TYR A 203 5.87 1.81 2.99
N THR A 204 6.87 2.38 2.31
CA THR A 204 7.72 1.66 1.35
C THR A 204 9.19 1.92 1.66
N LEU A 205 10.00 0.87 1.72
CA LEU A 205 11.47 0.94 1.88
C LEU A 205 12.15 0.40 0.62
N GLY A 206 12.88 1.26 -0.09
CA GLY A 206 13.76 0.88 -1.19
C GLY A 206 15.21 0.76 -0.72
N LEU A 207 15.82 -0.39 -0.97
CA LEU A 207 17.22 -0.67 -0.69
C LEU A 207 17.95 -0.99 -2.00
N VAL A 208 19.03 -0.29 -2.28
CA VAL A 208 19.98 -0.62 -3.36
C VAL A 208 21.29 -1.03 -2.73
N PHE A 209 21.71 -2.28 -2.89
CA PHE A 209 22.86 -2.83 -2.17
C PHE A 209 23.68 -3.81 -3.00
N PHE A 210 24.92 -4.02 -2.57
CA PHE A 210 25.96 -4.70 -3.33
C PHE A 210 26.54 -5.86 -2.55
N ASP A 211 26.87 -6.93 -3.26
CA ASP A 211 27.49 -8.12 -2.71
C ASP A 211 28.46 -8.78 -3.71
N GLN A 212 29.14 -9.83 -3.28
CA GLN A 212 29.76 -10.79 -4.18
C GLN A 212 28.70 -11.35 -5.15
N LEU A 213 29.15 -11.87 -6.29
CA LEU A 213 28.25 -12.55 -7.23
C LEU A 213 27.47 -13.67 -6.53
N ALA A 214 26.19 -13.77 -6.85
CA ALA A 214 25.37 -14.86 -6.33
C ALA A 214 25.89 -16.21 -6.81
N ALA A 215 25.83 -17.22 -5.92
CA ALA A 215 26.26 -18.58 -6.24
C ALA A 215 25.31 -19.27 -7.26
N ASP A 216 24.06 -18.84 -7.31
CA ASP A 216 23.06 -19.18 -8.33
C ASP A 216 22.71 -17.91 -9.10
N SER A 217 22.96 -17.88 -10.41
CA SER A 217 22.68 -16.72 -11.27
C SER A 217 21.24 -16.67 -11.79
N GLN A 218 20.45 -17.73 -11.62
CA GLN A 218 19.04 -17.80 -12.00
C GLN A 218 18.13 -17.36 -10.84
N HIS A 219 18.49 -17.72 -9.61
CA HIS A 219 17.87 -17.23 -8.37
C HIS A 219 18.90 -16.54 -7.45
N PRO A 220 19.43 -15.38 -7.86
CA PRO A 220 20.44 -14.65 -7.10
C PRO A 220 19.93 -14.20 -5.73
N LEU A 221 20.39 -14.86 -4.68
CA LEU A 221 20.16 -14.46 -3.29
C LEU A 221 21.41 -13.77 -2.70
N PRO A 222 21.24 -12.66 -1.96
CA PRO A 222 22.36 -12.01 -1.28
C PRO A 222 22.94 -12.89 -0.16
N ALA A 223 24.18 -12.63 0.24
CA ALA A 223 24.81 -13.37 1.33
C ALA A 223 24.15 -13.08 2.69
N ALA A 224 24.27 -14.02 3.62
CA ALA A 224 23.97 -13.73 5.02
C ALA A 224 25.05 -12.81 5.59
N GLY A 225 24.67 -11.70 6.22
CA GLY A 225 25.64 -10.71 6.69
C GLY A 225 25.04 -9.37 7.08
N ASN A 226 25.91 -8.41 7.38
CA ASN A 226 25.56 -7.02 7.68
C ASN A 226 25.99 -6.12 6.52
N TYR A 227 25.09 -5.26 6.05
CA TYR A 227 25.32 -4.28 5.00
C TYR A 227 25.28 -2.89 5.63
N ALA A 228 26.38 -2.14 5.51
CA ALA A 228 26.50 -0.77 5.99
C ALA A 228 26.32 0.23 4.84
N ALA A 229 26.00 1.48 5.16
CA ALA A 229 26.02 2.55 4.16
C ALA A 229 27.43 2.70 3.57
N GLY A 230 27.55 2.55 2.24
CA GLY A 230 28.77 2.84 1.50
C GLY A 230 28.94 4.34 1.24
N GLU A 231 30.10 4.75 0.76
CA GLU A 231 30.32 6.14 0.32
C GLU A 231 29.42 6.49 -0.88
N LYS A 232 28.94 7.74 -0.97
CA LYS A 232 28.00 8.15 -2.04
C LYS A 232 28.64 7.91 -3.42
N GLY A 233 27.98 7.08 -4.22
CA GLY A 233 28.43 6.68 -5.55
C GLY A 233 29.30 5.42 -5.60
N ALA A 234 29.85 4.95 -4.48
CA ALA A 234 30.65 3.73 -4.44
C ALA A 234 29.86 2.47 -4.81
N THR A 235 30.58 1.41 -5.14
CA THR A 235 30.05 0.07 -5.46
C THR A 235 31.03 -0.94 -4.88
N VAL A 236 30.70 -1.44 -3.69
CA VAL A 236 31.56 -2.29 -2.86
C VAL A 236 30.69 -3.36 -2.21
N ALA A 237 31.05 -4.64 -2.39
CA ALA A 237 30.32 -5.76 -1.79
C ALA A 237 30.21 -5.63 -0.26
N GLY A 238 29.05 -5.97 0.30
CA GLY A 238 28.74 -5.78 1.73
C GLY A 238 28.32 -4.37 2.10
N THR A 239 27.93 -3.52 1.13
CA THR A 239 27.44 -2.16 1.39
C THR A 239 26.13 -1.88 0.68
N PHE A 240 25.34 -0.95 1.20
CA PHE A 240 24.21 -0.35 0.50
C PHE A 240 24.51 1.07 0.04
N ARG A 241 23.80 1.53 -1.00
CA ARG A 241 24.03 2.80 -1.66
C ARG A 241 23.11 3.89 -1.09
N PRO A 242 23.62 4.82 -0.26
CA PRO A 242 22.82 5.96 0.20
C PRO A 242 22.52 6.93 -0.95
N GLY A 243 21.44 7.70 -0.83
CA GLY A 243 21.22 8.87 -1.68
C GLY A 243 19.79 9.39 -1.78
N ASP A 244 19.62 10.28 -2.75
CA ASP A 244 18.71 11.43 -2.79
C ASP A 244 17.42 11.24 -3.62
N ALA A 245 17.17 10.03 -4.15
CA ALA A 245 16.03 9.75 -5.01
C ALA A 245 15.63 8.26 -4.98
N GLU A 246 14.45 7.94 -5.55
CA GLU A 246 13.88 6.59 -5.72
C GLU A 246 14.72 5.62 -6.60
N THR A 247 15.93 6.02 -7.01
CA THR A 247 16.91 5.19 -7.72
C THR A 247 18.05 4.72 -6.84
N LEU A 248 18.11 5.19 -5.58
CA LEU A 248 19.08 4.85 -4.55
C LEU A 248 18.34 4.25 -3.35
N SER A 249 18.93 4.19 -2.16
CA SER A 249 18.20 3.70 -0.97
C SER A 249 17.39 4.83 -0.33
N TYR A 250 16.09 4.60 -0.12
CA TYR A 250 15.12 5.55 0.44
C TYR A 250 14.07 4.83 1.29
N TRP A 251 13.32 5.57 2.11
CA TRP A 251 11.96 5.14 2.44
C TRP A 251 10.93 6.21 2.08
N LYS A 252 9.67 5.83 2.01
CA LYS A 252 8.53 6.71 1.76
C LYS A 252 7.49 6.45 2.84
N ASP A 253 6.91 7.52 3.34
CA ASP A 253 5.77 7.50 4.25
C ASP A 253 4.80 8.66 3.94
N LYS A 254 3.77 8.85 4.77
CA LYS A 254 2.76 9.91 4.63
C LYS A 254 3.33 11.35 4.60
N GLU A 255 4.53 11.57 5.14
CA GLU A 255 5.21 12.87 5.17
C GLU A 255 6.08 13.10 3.92
N GLY A 256 6.36 12.04 3.15
CA GLY A 256 7.01 12.12 1.84
C GLY A 256 8.11 11.09 1.64
N LEU A 257 9.08 11.47 0.80
CA LEU A 257 10.27 10.67 0.48
C LEU A 257 11.42 11.03 1.44
N HIS A 258 12.06 10.01 2.00
CA HIS A 258 13.18 10.10 2.93
C HIS A 258 14.43 9.42 2.35
N PRO A 259 15.31 10.20 1.66
CA PRO A 259 16.65 9.80 1.26
C PRO A 259 17.48 9.18 2.39
N ILE A 260 17.96 7.94 2.26
CA ILE A 260 18.83 7.32 3.28
C ILE A 260 20.27 7.78 3.08
N VAL A 261 20.91 8.29 4.13
CA VAL A 261 22.31 8.74 4.11
C VAL A 261 23.26 7.88 4.94
N SER A 262 22.75 7.16 5.95
CA SER A 262 23.57 6.28 6.78
C SER A 262 22.74 5.17 7.44
N GLY A 263 23.42 4.22 8.10
CA GLY A 263 22.78 3.13 8.82
C GLY A 263 23.37 1.75 8.49
N THR A 264 22.70 0.71 8.98
CA THR A 264 23.03 -0.69 8.71
C THR A 264 21.77 -1.54 8.63
N PHE A 265 21.82 -2.61 7.85
CA PHE A 265 20.85 -3.71 7.94
C PHE A 265 21.57 -5.06 7.90
N SER A 266 20.85 -6.12 8.26
CA SER A 266 21.33 -7.49 8.26
C SER A 266 20.40 -8.40 7.46
N VAL A 267 20.99 -9.37 6.77
CA VAL A 267 20.34 -10.46 6.05
C VAL A 267 20.64 -11.75 6.80
N ALA A 268 19.59 -12.49 7.16
CA ALA A 268 19.70 -13.83 7.76
C ALA A 268 18.72 -14.80 7.10
N TYR A 269 19.05 -16.08 7.09
CA TYR A 269 18.24 -17.14 6.48
C TYR A 269 17.74 -18.12 7.52
N GLU A 270 16.44 -18.35 7.56
CA GLU A 270 15.76 -19.37 8.35
C GLU A 270 15.00 -20.31 7.40
N ASN A 271 15.65 -21.42 7.04
CA ASN A 271 15.19 -22.36 6.02
C ASN A 271 14.97 -21.66 4.66
N VAL A 272 13.73 -21.55 4.20
CA VAL A 272 13.33 -20.91 2.93
C VAL A 272 12.91 -19.44 3.09
N PHE A 273 13.00 -18.89 4.31
CA PHE A 273 12.64 -17.52 4.62
C PHE A 273 13.88 -16.68 4.89
N VAL A 274 13.85 -15.44 4.41
CA VAL A 274 14.84 -14.41 4.66
C VAL A 274 14.30 -13.49 5.75
N GLN A 275 15.12 -13.23 6.76
CA GLN A 275 14.91 -12.13 7.70
C GLN A 275 15.79 -10.95 7.29
N LEU A 276 15.18 -9.79 7.15
CA LEU A 276 15.87 -8.51 7.06
C LEU A 276 15.56 -7.70 8.31
N LYS A 277 16.55 -7.00 8.85
CA LYS A 277 16.35 -6.01 9.92
C LYS A 277 17.46 -4.97 9.93
N GLY A 278 17.13 -3.73 10.23
CA GLY A 278 18.12 -2.66 10.28
C GLY A 278 17.62 -1.35 10.86
N THR A 279 18.56 -0.41 10.95
CA THR A 279 18.36 0.97 11.41
C THR A 279 19.00 1.87 10.36
N LEU A 280 18.18 2.73 9.76
CA LEU A 280 18.54 3.60 8.64
C LEU A 280 18.26 5.04 9.04
N THR A 281 19.12 5.97 8.63
CA THR A 281 18.98 7.39 8.96
C THR A 281 18.98 8.21 7.68
N SER A 282 18.03 9.14 7.58
CA SER A 282 17.82 9.99 6.42
C SER A 282 18.53 11.34 6.50
N GLU A 283 18.55 12.07 5.38
CA GLU A 283 19.17 13.40 5.27
C GLU A 283 18.51 14.45 6.20
N ASP A 284 17.20 14.33 6.46
CA ASP A 284 16.47 15.16 7.43
C ASP A 284 16.65 14.69 8.90
N GLY A 285 17.51 13.71 9.15
CA GLY A 285 17.87 13.22 10.48
C GLY A 285 16.85 12.29 11.13
N LYS A 286 15.77 11.91 10.42
CA LYS A 286 14.85 10.87 10.89
C LYS A 286 15.55 9.50 10.90
N THR A 287 15.04 8.58 11.71
CA THR A 287 15.55 7.21 11.81
C THR A 287 14.43 6.21 11.59
N LEU A 288 14.61 5.32 10.62
CA LEU A 288 13.77 4.18 10.35
C LEU A 288 14.42 2.93 10.95
N ASN A 289 13.79 2.36 11.97
CA ASN A 289 14.02 0.97 12.34
C ASN A 289 13.05 0.11 11.52
N PHE A 290 13.53 -0.99 10.94
CA PHE A 290 12.70 -1.81 10.06
C PHE A 290 13.04 -3.30 10.11
N GLY A 291 12.15 -4.09 9.53
CA GLY A 291 12.54 -5.38 8.99
C GLY A 291 11.37 -6.16 8.40
N TYR A 292 11.73 -7.30 7.87
CA TYR A 292 10.91 -8.13 7.01
C TYR A 292 11.21 -9.60 7.33
N GLN A 293 10.20 -10.46 7.23
CA GLN A 293 10.38 -11.90 7.24
C GLN A 293 9.48 -12.51 6.17
N GLY A 294 10.08 -13.12 5.15
CA GLY A 294 9.35 -13.68 4.02
C GLY A 294 10.29 -14.30 3.00
N LYS A 295 9.79 -14.57 1.79
CA LYS A 295 10.62 -15.08 0.70
C LYS A 295 11.14 -13.92 -0.14
N LEU A 296 12.44 -13.92 -0.43
CA LEU A 296 12.98 -13.10 -1.52
C LEU A 296 13.09 -13.99 -2.76
N ASP A 297 12.62 -13.47 -3.89
CA ASP A 297 12.85 -14.05 -5.21
C ASP A 297 13.34 -12.92 -6.11
N PHE A 298 14.62 -13.00 -6.49
CA PHE A 298 15.22 -12.09 -7.46
C PHE A 298 15.34 -12.87 -8.77
N PRO A 299 14.71 -12.43 -9.86
CA PRO A 299 14.93 -13.07 -11.15
C PRO A 299 16.36 -12.82 -11.62
N GLY A 300 17.06 -13.87 -12.04
CA GLY A 300 18.38 -13.77 -12.66
C GLY A 300 18.42 -12.82 -13.85
N GLU A 301 19.63 -12.35 -14.22
CA GLU A 301 19.80 -11.46 -15.37
C GLU A 301 19.31 -12.09 -16.67
N GLU A 302 19.51 -13.40 -16.85
CA GLU A 302 18.99 -14.14 -18.01
C GLU A 302 17.46 -14.25 -17.98
N ALA A 303 16.85 -14.52 -16.83
CA ALA A 303 15.38 -14.57 -16.69
C ALA A 303 14.74 -13.20 -16.99
N SER A 304 15.37 -12.13 -16.49
CA SER A 304 14.98 -10.75 -16.80
C SER A 304 15.15 -10.45 -18.29
N TYR A 305 16.32 -10.75 -18.87
CA TYR A 305 16.58 -10.57 -20.31
C TYR A 305 15.58 -11.33 -21.18
N ASN A 306 15.27 -12.59 -20.81
CA ASN A 306 14.28 -13.43 -21.47
C ASN A 306 12.88 -12.79 -21.44
N LEU A 307 12.44 -12.17 -20.33
CA LEU A 307 11.16 -11.45 -20.28
C LEU A 307 11.09 -10.34 -21.34
N TYR A 308 12.10 -9.45 -21.41
CA TYR A 308 12.08 -8.34 -22.38
C TYR A 308 12.23 -8.83 -23.82
N THR A 309 13.06 -9.84 -24.07
CA THR A 309 13.20 -10.44 -25.41
C THR A 309 11.91 -11.16 -25.84
N ASN A 310 11.28 -11.91 -24.94
CA ASN A 310 10.09 -12.71 -25.25
C ASN A 310 8.81 -11.88 -25.33
N LEU A 311 8.69 -10.76 -24.61
CA LEU A 311 7.53 -9.85 -24.74
C LEU A 311 7.73 -8.74 -25.78
N SER A 312 8.95 -8.45 -26.22
CA SER A 312 9.17 -7.51 -27.34
C SER A 312 8.70 -8.08 -28.68
N GLY A 313 8.18 -7.21 -29.55
CA GLY A 313 7.72 -7.56 -30.90
C GLY A 313 6.44 -6.86 -31.31
N THR A 314 5.84 -7.32 -32.41
CA THR A 314 4.52 -6.87 -32.89
C THR A 314 3.40 -7.67 -32.23
N TRP A 315 2.33 -6.99 -31.81
CA TRP A 315 1.19 -7.53 -31.08
C TRP A 315 -0.13 -7.05 -31.70
N GLN A 316 -1.14 -7.90 -31.79
CA GLN A 316 -2.48 -7.56 -32.25
C GLN A 316 -3.46 -7.52 -31.09
N ILE A 317 -4.34 -6.50 -31.05
CA ILE A 317 -5.43 -6.43 -30.07
C ILE A 317 -6.55 -7.39 -30.51
N GLN A 318 -6.91 -8.33 -29.64
CA GLN A 318 -8.06 -9.22 -29.78
C GLN A 318 -9.07 -8.93 -28.67
N ALA A 319 -10.33 -8.68 -29.01
CA ALA A 319 -11.41 -8.45 -28.05
C ALA A 319 -12.75 -8.97 -28.60
N THR A 320 -13.61 -9.46 -27.72
CA THR A 320 -14.91 -10.03 -28.07
C THR A 320 -15.99 -9.00 -28.36
N ASP A 321 -15.84 -7.78 -27.84
CA ASP A 321 -16.74 -6.64 -28.06
C ASP A 321 -15.94 -5.33 -28.06
N TRP A 322 -16.52 -4.31 -28.70
CA TRP A 322 -15.94 -3.00 -28.89
C TRP A 322 -17.00 -1.90 -28.75
N LEU A 323 -16.67 -0.87 -27.99
CA LEU A 323 -17.39 0.39 -27.98
C LEU A 323 -16.77 1.32 -29.03
N VAL A 324 -17.51 1.63 -30.09
CA VAL A 324 -17.02 2.38 -31.27
C VAL A 324 -17.91 3.59 -31.53
N TYR A 325 -17.31 4.72 -31.93
CA TYR A 325 -18.06 5.89 -32.35
C TYR A 325 -18.57 5.73 -33.80
N ASN A 326 -19.88 5.54 -33.95
CA ASN A 326 -20.53 5.50 -35.24
C ASN A 326 -20.69 6.93 -35.80
N LYS A 327 -20.05 7.18 -36.95
CA LYS A 327 -20.01 8.52 -37.58
C LYS A 327 -21.33 8.95 -38.22
N ASP A 328 -22.21 8.00 -38.55
CA ASP A 328 -23.49 8.26 -39.21
C ASP A 328 -24.58 8.56 -38.16
N SER A 329 -24.69 7.74 -37.11
CA SER A 329 -25.60 7.99 -35.98
C SER A 329 -25.09 9.08 -35.02
N LYS A 330 -23.76 9.33 -35.02
CA LYS A 330 -23.03 10.23 -34.10
C LYS A 330 -23.10 9.79 -32.64
N ALA A 331 -23.22 8.48 -32.41
CA ALA A 331 -23.28 7.88 -31.08
C ALA A 331 -22.15 6.87 -30.86
N TRP A 332 -21.86 6.58 -29.59
CA TRP A 332 -21.06 5.42 -29.21
C TRP A 332 -21.96 4.18 -29.18
N GLU A 333 -21.53 3.11 -29.84
CA GLU A 333 -22.31 1.89 -30.05
C GLU A 333 -21.46 0.65 -29.75
N PHE A 334 -22.10 -0.38 -29.19
CA PHE A 334 -21.50 -1.71 -28.95
C PHE A 334 -21.57 -2.58 -30.22
N GLY A 335 -20.70 -3.58 -30.34
CA GLY A 335 -20.75 -4.56 -31.44
C GLY A 335 -20.40 -3.99 -32.82
N GLY A 336 -19.66 -2.87 -32.89
CA GLY A 336 -19.04 -2.41 -34.12
C GLY A 336 -18.05 -3.43 -34.69
N ALA A 337 -17.74 -3.35 -35.98
CA ALA A 337 -16.72 -4.22 -36.57
C ALA A 337 -15.38 -4.01 -35.85
N ALA A 338 -14.79 -5.09 -35.33
CA ALA A 338 -13.54 -5.08 -34.59
C ALA A 338 -12.42 -4.42 -35.42
N PRO A 339 -11.78 -3.33 -34.95
CA PRO A 339 -10.63 -2.75 -35.64
C PRO A 339 -9.41 -3.67 -35.50
N ASP A 340 -8.73 -3.94 -36.61
CA ASP A 340 -7.47 -4.69 -36.64
C ASP A 340 -6.29 -3.82 -36.15
N TYR A 341 -6.27 -3.50 -34.85
CA TYR A 341 -5.17 -2.74 -34.25
C TYR A 341 -3.95 -3.62 -33.98
N THR A 342 -2.81 -3.23 -34.55
CA THR A 342 -1.50 -3.81 -34.24
C THR A 342 -0.58 -2.77 -33.63
N GLY A 343 0.01 -3.08 -32.47
CA GLY A 343 1.05 -2.28 -31.83
C GLY A 343 2.39 -2.99 -31.78
N LYS A 344 3.41 -2.28 -31.30
CA LYS A 344 4.71 -2.84 -30.92
C LYS A 344 4.92 -2.68 -29.43
N LEU A 345 5.49 -3.71 -28.79
CA LEU A 345 6.10 -3.62 -27.47
C LEU A 345 7.62 -3.66 -27.62
N MET A 346 8.31 -2.74 -26.95
CA MET A 346 9.77 -2.66 -26.91
C MET A 346 10.22 -2.65 -25.45
N GLY A 347 10.87 -3.73 -25.02
CA GLY A 347 11.35 -3.90 -23.66
C GLY A 347 12.68 -3.18 -23.38
N ASP A 348 12.74 -2.47 -22.27
CA ASP A 348 13.93 -1.85 -21.70
C ASP A 348 14.24 -2.50 -20.34
N ASN A 349 15.08 -3.55 -20.41
CA ASN A 349 15.54 -4.29 -19.24
C ASN A 349 16.20 -3.37 -18.18
N LYS A 350 16.93 -2.33 -18.61
CA LYS A 350 17.69 -1.46 -17.70
C LYS A 350 16.77 -0.65 -16.78
N ASN A 351 15.62 -0.22 -17.29
CA ASN A 351 14.64 0.52 -16.50
C ASN A 351 13.49 -0.38 -15.96
N ARG A 352 13.41 -1.64 -16.40
CA ARG A 352 12.28 -2.57 -16.24
C ARG A 352 10.96 -2.03 -16.79
N LEU A 353 11.02 -1.48 -18.00
CA LEU A 353 9.87 -0.90 -18.69
C LEU A 353 9.60 -1.62 -20.01
N PHE A 354 8.36 -1.59 -20.48
CA PHE A 354 8.03 -1.73 -21.89
C PHE A 354 7.48 -0.41 -22.39
N TYR A 355 7.91 0.00 -23.59
CA TYR A 355 7.24 1.04 -24.34
C TYR A 355 6.30 0.38 -25.36
N GLY A 356 5.01 0.69 -25.28
CA GLY A 356 3.98 0.26 -26.23
C GLY A 356 3.59 1.39 -27.16
N SER A 357 3.55 1.15 -28.47
CA SER A 357 3.11 2.14 -29.47
C SER A 357 2.35 1.53 -30.65
N GLY A 358 1.65 2.34 -31.44
CA GLY A 358 0.89 1.89 -32.62
C GLY A 358 -0.48 1.27 -32.30
N PHE A 359 -0.73 0.86 -31.05
CA PHE A 359 -2.05 0.46 -30.59
C PHE A 359 -3.09 1.58 -30.81
N TRP A 360 -4.34 1.22 -31.12
CA TRP A 360 -5.41 2.15 -31.50
C TRP A 360 -5.05 3.09 -32.68
N ASP A 361 -4.21 2.64 -33.61
CA ASP A 361 -3.65 3.43 -34.73
C ASP A 361 -2.96 4.74 -34.30
N MET A 362 -2.46 4.80 -33.06
CA MET A 362 -1.80 5.99 -32.54
C MET A 362 -0.32 6.06 -32.92
N TYR A 363 0.10 7.16 -33.52
CA TYR A 363 1.52 7.51 -33.75
C TYR A 363 2.25 7.99 -32.48
N CYS A 364 1.92 7.42 -31.34
CA CYS A 364 2.50 7.70 -30.03
C CYS A 364 2.45 6.43 -29.17
N GLY A 365 2.83 6.52 -27.90
CA GLY A 365 2.95 5.35 -27.06
C GLY A 365 2.92 5.67 -25.56
N PHE A 366 2.91 4.60 -24.78
CA PHE A 366 2.78 4.61 -23.33
C PHE A 366 3.78 3.63 -22.72
N LEU A 367 4.05 3.78 -21.42
CA LEU A 367 4.88 2.84 -20.67
C LEU A 367 4.02 1.76 -19.99
N MET A 368 4.63 0.60 -19.83
CA MET A 368 4.22 -0.45 -18.92
C MET A 368 5.39 -0.76 -17.97
N ASP A 369 5.15 -0.76 -16.66
CA ASP A 369 6.09 -1.29 -15.68
C ASP A 369 6.15 -2.81 -15.74
N ALA A 370 7.34 -3.38 -15.82
CA ALA A 370 7.54 -4.83 -15.73
C ALA A 370 7.80 -5.24 -14.27
N LYS A 371 6.75 -5.75 -13.61
CA LYS A 371 6.85 -6.39 -12.29
C LYS A 371 7.33 -7.85 -12.45
N SER A 372 7.29 -8.67 -11.41
CA SER A 372 7.76 -10.07 -11.45
C SER A 372 6.91 -11.01 -12.31
N ASP A 373 5.60 -10.81 -12.32
CA ASP A 373 4.58 -11.74 -12.86
C ASP A 373 3.54 -11.07 -13.77
N LYS A 374 3.62 -9.74 -13.94
CA LYS A 374 2.67 -8.92 -14.70
C LYS A 374 3.33 -7.65 -15.24
N LEU A 375 2.77 -7.14 -16.33
CA LEU A 375 2.99 -5.76 -16.77
C LEU A 375 1.90 -4.86 -16.19
N VAL A 376 2.23 -3.59 -15.96
CA VAL A 376 1.32 -2.63 -15.34
C VAL A 376 1.33 -1.30 -16.04
N ILE A 377 0.16 -0.73 -16.32
CA ILE A 377 0.00 0.60 -16.91
C ILE A 377 -0.58 1.54 -15.84
N SER A 378 0.15 2.60 -15.46
CA SER A 378 -0.45 3.68 -14.65
C SER A 378 -1.51 4.43 -15.47
N THR A 379 -2.67 4.66 -14.86
CA THR A 379 -3.76 5.50 -15.37
C THR A 379 -3.54 6.98 -15.04
N ASP A 380 -2.45 7.35 -14.36
CA ASP A 380 -2.15 8.76 -14.11
C ASP A 380 -1.65 9.46 -15.39
N PRO A 381 -2.36 10.50 -15.89
CA PRO A 381 -1.96 11.22 -17.10
C PRO A 381 -0.67 12.06 -16.93
N THR A 382 -0.19 12.25 -15.70
CA THR A 382 1.09 12.93 -15.39
C THR A 382 2.27 11.96 -15.32
N GLU A 383 2.02 10.69 -14.99
CA GLU A 383 3.04 9.63 -14.99
C GLU A 383 3.18 8.96 -16.36
N ASN A 384 2.04 8.68 -17.01
CA ASN A 384 1.96 7.92 -18.26
C ASN A 384 1.18 8.64 -19.39
N PRO A 385 1.56 9.88 -19.76
CA PRO A 385 0.93 10.60 -20.86
C PRO A 385 1.21 9.94 -22.22
N VAL A 386 0.16 9.57 -22.94
CA VAL A 386 0.22 9.01 -24.30
C VAL A 386 0.53 10.09 -25.34
N ALA A 387 -0.21 11.21 -25.27
CA ALA A 387 -0.09 12.33 -26.22
C ALA A 387 -0.77 13.60 -25.68
N MET A 388 -0.53 14.73 -26.34
CA MET A 388 -1.26 15.98 -26.14
C MET A 388 -2.02 16.36 -27.41
N VAL A 389 -3.33 16.61 -27.26
CA VAL A 389 -4.21 17.04 -28.35
C VAL A 389 -4.79 18.41 -28.05
N THR A 390 -4.59 19.36 -28.95
CA THR A 390 -5.25 20.67 -28.91
C THR A 390 -6.56 20.62 -29.68
N ALA A 391 -7.64 21.02 -29.02
CA ALA A 391 -9.02 20.86 -29.46
C ALA A 391 -9.81 22.15 -29.15
N GLY A 392 -9.93 23.00 -30.17
CA GLY A 392 -10.46 24.37 -30.00
C GLY A 392 -9.50 25.23 -29.19
N LEU A 393 -9.96 25.74 -28.03
CA LEU A 393 -9.16 26.51 -27.08
C LEU A 393 -8.64 25.68 -25.89
N LYS A 394 -8.91 24.37 -25.86
CA LYS A 394 -8.50 23.47 -24.78
C LYS A 394 -7.42 22.51 -25.26
N GLN A 395 -6.55 22.10 -24.35
CA GLN A 395 -5.53 21.07 -24.56
C GLN A 395 -5.85 19.90 -23.64
N TYR A 396 -5.75 18.68 -24.18
CA TYR A 396 -6.03 17.44 -23.47
C TYR A 396 -4.77 16.59 -23.43
N VAL A 397 -4.45 16.04 -22.26
CA VAL A 397 -3.45 14.98 -22.11
C VAL A 397 -4.19 13.66 -22.25
N LEU A 398 -3.81 12.87 -23.25
CA LEU A 398 -4.34 11.53 -23.48
C LEU A 398 -3.61 10.52 -22.60
N PHE A 399 -4.33 9.54 -22.09
CA PHE A 399 -3.81 8.42 -21.30
C PHE A 399 -4.66 7.17 -21.50
N ILE A 400 -4.14 6.01 -21.07
CA ILE A 400 -4.82 4.72 -21.15
C ILE A 400 -5.63 4.50 -19.86
N THR A 401 -6.87 4.04 -19.97
CA THR A 401 -7.70 3.67 -18.80
C THR A 401 -8.60 2.46 -19.09
N LEU A 402 -9.24 1.95 -18.03
CA LEU A 402 -10.40 1.06 -18.12
C LEU A 402 -11.68 1.86 -17.88
N TYR A 403 -12.73 1.54 -18.63
CA TYR A 403 -14.01 2.24 -18.66
C TYR A 403 -15.16 1.27 -18.43
N ASP A 404 -16.22 1.75 -17.78
CA ASP A 404 -17.52 1.09 -17.66
C ASP A 404 -18.55 1.88 -18.48
N PRO A 405 -18.94 1.41 -19.68
CA PRO A 405 -19.88 2.10 -20.54
C PRO A 405 -21.34 2.01 -20.10
N HIS A 406 -21.67 1.18 -19.09
CA HIS A 406 -23.03 1.08 -18.56
C HIS A 406 -23.30 2.13 -17.48
N THR A 407 -22.29 2.46 -16.68
CA THR A 407 -22.38 3.46 -15.61
C THR A 407 -21.78 4.80 -16.01
N GLY A 408 -20.88 4.81 -17.00
CA GLY A 408 -20.20 6.01 -17.51
C GLY A 408 -18.93 6.37 -16.73
N TYR A 409 -18.40 5.49 -15.89
CA TYR A 409 -17.22 5.75 -15.05
C TYR A 409 -15.93 5.16 -15.63
N LEU A 410 -14.81 5.83 -15.37
CA LEU A 410 -13.46 5.34 -15.69
C LEU A 410 -12.65 5.03 -14.43
N LEU A 411 -11.66 4.15 -14.58
CA LEU A 411 -10.69 3.84 -13.54
C LEU A 411 -9.83 5.09 -13.28
N SER A 412 -9.94 5.63 -12.06
CA SER A 412 -9.36 6.92 -11.64
C SER A 412 -7.86 7.02 -11.95
N ALA A 413 -7.35 8.25 -12.08
CA ALA A 413 -5.91 8.51 -12.14
C ALA A 413 -5.17 7.91 -10.93
N GLY A 414 -3.88 7.58 -11.09
CA GLY A 414 -3.05 6.97 -10.05
C GLY A 414 -3.44 5.52 -9.69
N LYS A 415 -4.13 4.81 -10.60
CA LYS A 415 -4.41 3.38 -10.51
C LYS A 415 -3.65 2.61 -11.57
N GLU A 416 -3.68 1.30 -11.46
CA GLU A 416 -2.87 0.38 -12.26
C GLU A 416 -3.77 -0.56 -13.06
N ILE A 417 -3.58 -0.63 -14.38
CA ILE A 417 -4.15 -1.67 -15.23
C ILE A 417 -3.17 -2.85 -15.25
N GLU A 418 -3.61 -4.03 -14.84
CA GLU A 418 -2.77 -5.24 -14.84
C GLU A 418 -2.90 -6.02 -16.15
N LEU A 419 -1.76 -6.41 -16.71
CA LEU A 419 -1.64 -7.31 -17.86
C LEU A 419 -0.80 -8.52 -17.48
N SER A 420 -1.41 -9.70 -17.40
CA SER A 420 -0.69 -10.97 -17.20
C SER A 420 -0.27 -11.59 -18.53
N TRP A 421 0.88 -12.25 -18.58
CA TRP A 421 1.31 -13.04 -19.75
C TRP A 421 1.08 -14.55 -19.55
N THR A 422 0.97 -15.28 -20.66
CA THR A 422 1.05 -16.74 -20.70
C THR A 422 2.50 -17.22 -20.56
N GLU A 423 2.72 -18.46 -20.09
CA GLU A 423 4.08 -19.03 -19.87
C GLU A 423 4.96 -19.04 -21.13
N ASP A 424 4.36 -19.09 -22.32
CA ASP A 424 5.02 -19.03 -23.62
C ASP A 424 5.31 -17.59 -24.12
N TYR A 425 4.89 -16.58 -23.37
CA TYR A 425 4.94 -15.15 -23.72
C TYR A 425 4.21 -14.81 -25.05
N GLY A 426 3.31 -15.67 -25.52
CA GLY A 426 2.55 -15.48 -26.77
C GLY A 426 1.32 -14.59 -26.61
N LYS A 427 0.81 -14.40 -25.38
CA LYS A 427 -0.44 -13.70 -25.10
C LYS A 427 -0.35 -12.86 -23.81
N LEU A 428 -0.79 -11.61 -23.88
CA LEU A 428 -1.05 -10.74 -22.73
C LEU A 428 -2.56 -10.61 -22.53
N THR A 429 -3.04 -10.62 -21.29
CA THR A 429 -4.47 -10.52 -20.94
C THR A 429 -4.68 -9.37 -19.98
N VAL A 430 -5.55 -8.42 -20.37
CA VAL A 430 -5.96 -7.29 -19.51
C VAL A 430 -6.95 -7.78 -18.46
N LYS A 431 -6.76 -7.38 -17.20
CA LYS A 431 -7.62 -7.73 -16.09
C LYS A 431 -8.59 -6.59 -15.76
N GLY A 432 -9.89 -6.91 -15.71
CA GLY A 432 -10.93 -5.98 -15.30
C GLY A 432 -10.91 -5.65 -13.81
N VAL A 433 -11.43 -4.49 -13.46
CA VAL A 433 -11.52 -4.02 -12.06
C VAL A 433 -12.99 -3.83 -11.69
N LYS A 434 -13.38 -4.29 -10.50
CA LYS A 434 -14.73 -4.10 -9.94
C LYS A 434 -14.65 -3.21 -8.70
N GLY A 435 -15.66 -2.37 -8.50
CA GLY A 435 -15.72 -1.48 -7.35
C GLY A 435 -17.13 -0.93 -7.11
N GLN A 436 -17.22 -0.01 -6.16
CA GLN A 436 -18.41 0.81 -5.92
C GLN A 436 -18.02 2.28 -5.94
N VAL A 437 -18.93 3.11 -6.45
CA VAL A 437 -18.77 4.56 -6.59
C VAL A 437 -19.99 5.23 -5.98
N THR A 438 -19.81 6.40 -5.36
CA THR A 438 -20.95 7.24 -4.98
C THR A 438 -21.22 8.21 -6.12
N ASP A 439 -22.42 8.21 -6.70
CA ASP A 439 -22.79 9.15 -7.74
C ASP A 439 -22.86 10.58 -7.16
N SER A 440 -22.12 11.51 -7.76
CA SER A 440 -21.98 12.88 -7.26
C SER A 440 -23.20 13.77 -7.52
N GLU A 441 -24.14 13.33 -8.37
CA GLU A 441 -25.39 14.04 -8.67
C GLU A 441 -26.55 13.52 -7.79
N THR A 442 -26.61 12.21 -7.50
CA THR A 442 -27.72 11.58 -6.76
C THR A 442 -27.36 11.17 -5.32
N GLY A 443 -26.09 10.91 -5.04
CA GLY A 443 -25.61 10.35 -3.77
C GLY A 443 -25.78 8.83 -3.63
N ASP A 444 -26.23 8.14 -4.67
CA ASP A 444 -26.44 6.69 -4.65
C ASP A 444 -25.12 5.91 -4.81
N LEU A 445 -25.03 4.74 -4.19
CA LEU A 445 -23.94 3.79 -4.43
C LEU A 445 -24.22 2.97 -5.70
N ILE A 446 -23.30 3.00 -6.65
CA ILE A 446 -23.36 2.29 -7.93
C ILE A 446 -22.22 1.27 -8.00
N ASP A 447 -22.56 0.00 -8.27
CA ASP A 447 -21.59 -1.04 -8.63
C ASP A 447 -21.02 -0.77 -10.03
N VAL A 448 -19.69 -0.72 -10.17
CA VAL A 448 -18.99 -0.46 -11.43
C VAL A 448 -18.11 -1.63 -11.85
N ASN A 449 -18.04 -1.87 -13.15
CA ASN A 449 -17.24 -2.93 -13.77
C ASN A 449 -16.38 -2.32 -14.88
N TYR A 450 -15.15 -1.95 -14.54
CA TYR A 450 -14.18 -1.36 -15.46
C TYR A 450 -13.60 -2.48 -16.34
N GLU A 451 -14.25 -2.71 -17.48
CA GLU A 451 -13.97 -3.85 -18.36
C GLU A 451 -13.63 -3.42 -19.81
N TYR A 452 -13.77 -2.14 -20.18
CA TYR A 452 -13.43 -1.63 -21.52
C TYR A 452 -12.13 -0.82 -21.52
N MET A 453 -11.05 -1.34 -22.12
CA MET A 453 -9.77 -0.66 -22.22
C MET A 453 -9.71 0.28 -23.43
N GLY A 454 -9.24 1.51 -23.25
CA GLY A 454 -9.06 2.45 -24.34
C GLY A 454 -8.34 3.73 -23.96
N VAL A 455 -8.44 4.74 -24.83
CA VAL A 455 -7.73 6.02 -24.72
C VAL A 455 -8.72 7.12 -24.41
N ILE A 456 -8.48 7.87 -23.34
CA ILE A 456 -9.27 9.05 -22.98
C ILE A 456 -8.35 10.27 -22.78
N GLY A 457 -8.87 11.48 -22.99
CA GLY A 457 -8.14 12.70 -22.68
C GLY A 457 -8.68 13.41 -21.45
N THR A 458 -7.79 13.99 -20.65
CA THR A 458 -8.14 14.93 -19.58
C THR A 458 -7.65 16.35 -19.89
N ALA A 459 -8.47 17.36 -19.63
CA ALA A 459 -8.04 18.76 -19.57
C ALA A 459 -7.94 19.20 -18.11
N ASN A 460 -6.75 19.68 -17.72
CA ASN A 460 -6.41 20.12 -16.36
C ASN A 460 -6.71 19.08 -15.25
N GLY A 461 -6.59 17.77 -15.55
CA GLY A 461 -6.76 16.68 -14.58
C GLY A 461 -8.17 16.56 -13.98
N SER A 462 -9.15 17.26 -14.52
CA SER A 462 -10.48 17.45 -13.90
C SER A 462 -11.63 17.35 -14.89
N SER A 463 -11.38 17.23 -16.20
CA SER A 463 -12.44 17.03 -17.19
C SER A 463 -12.04 16.06 -18.27
N TYR A 464 -12.88 15.04 -18.49
CA TYR A 464 -12.54 13.87 -19.29
C TYR A 464 -13.34 13.85 -20.59
N THR A 465 -12.73 13.31 -21.65
CA THR A 465 -13.30 13.39 -23.00
C THR A 465 -12.93 12.16 -23.82
N LEU A 466 -13.96 11.47 -24.31
CA LEU A 466 -13.85 10.42 -25.32
C LEU A 466 -13.63 11.05 -26.71
N PHE A 467 -12.75 10.45 -27.51
CA PHE A 467 -12.45 10.92 -28.86
C PHE A 467 -12.97 9.92 -29.89
N SER A 468 -13.72 10.41 -30.88
CA SER A 468 -14.36 9.62 -31.96
C SER A 468 -13.42 8.81 -32.86
N ASN A 469 -12.10 8.89 -32.62
CA ASN A 469 -11.06 8.19 -33.38
C ASN A 469 -10.55 6.92 -32.69
N TRP A 470 -10.78 6.74 -31.39
CA TRP A 470 -10.23 5.62 -30.60
C TRP A 470 -11.36 4.86 -29.91
N SER A 471 -11.55 3.60 -30.30
CA SER A 471 -12.53 2.71 -29.67
C SER A 471 -12.03 2.15 -28.34
N PHE A 472 -12.96 1.59 -27.55
CA PHE A 472 -12.63 0.85 -26.34
C PHE A 472 -12.90 -0.63 -26.57
N ALA A 473 -11.94 -1.48 -26.19
CA ALA A 473 -11.99 -2.93 -26.35
C ALA A 473 -12.43 -3.59 -25.05
N TYR A 474 -13.37 -4.52 -25.10
CA TYR A 474 -13.75 -5.30 -23.92
C TYR A 474 -12.65 -6.30 -23.54
N LEU A 475 -12.05 -6.12 -22.36
CA LEU A 475 -10.97 -6.91 -21.75
C LEU A 475 -10.02 -7.54 -22.78
N PRO A 476 -9.30 -6.71 -23.55
CA PRO A 476 -8.57 -7.20 -24.69
C PRO A 476 -7.44 -8.12 -24.27
N THR A 477 -7.17 -9.10 -25.13
CA THR A 477 -5.92 -9.86 -25.09
C THR A 477 -5.03 -9.37 -26.22
N LEU A 478 -3.78 -9.07 -25.93
CA LEU A 478 -2.79 -8.82 -26.97
C LEU A 478 -2.19 -10.16 -27.36
N GLU A 479 -2.25 -10.52 -28.64
CA GLU A 479 -1.65 -11.77 -29.16
C GLU A 479 -0.43 -11.45 -30.02
N LYS A 480 0.65 -12.20 -29.82
CA LYS A 480 1.92 -11.93 -30.47
C LYS A 480 1.89 -12.36 -31.93
N VAL A 481 2.31 -11.49 -32.84
CA VAL A 481 2.33 -11.77 -34.28
C VAL A 481 3.58 -12.57 -34.63
N GLU A 482 3.41 -13.85 -34.97
CA GLU A 482 4.51 -14.74 -35.34
C GLU A 482 5.31 -14.22 -36.56
N GLY A 483 6.62 -14.49 -36.57
CA GLY A 483 7.50 -14.18 -37.70
C GLY A 483 8.07 -12.74 -37.74
N GLN A 484 7.70 -11.85 -36.82
CA GLN A 484 8.29 -10.51 -36.67
C GLN A 484 9.00 -10.30 -35.32
N SER A 485 9.86 -11.24 -34.93
CA SER A 485 10.79 -11.05 -33.81
C SER A 485 11.93 -10.11 -34.21
N GLU A 486 11.76 -8.80 -34.02
CA GLU A 486 12.92 -7.91 -33.94
C GLU A 486 13.75 -8.33 -32.73
N ALA A 487 15.00 -8.75 -32.97
CA ALA A 487 15.90 -9.17 -31.91
C ALA A 487 16.10 -8.03 -30.90
N SER A 488 16.27 -8.39 -29.62
CA SER A 488 16.49 -7.50 -28.47
C SER A 488 17.81 -6.72 -28.58
N GLN A 489 17.88 -5.78 -29.52
CA GLN A 489 18.83 -4.68 -29.49
C GLN A 489 18.46 -3.80 -28.28
N PRO A 490 19.40 -3.46 -27.39
CA PRO A 490 19.17 -2.42 -26.40
C PRO A 490 18.70 -1.17 -27.14
N PHE A 491 17.53 -0.65 -26.82
CA PHE A 491 17.00 0.53 -27.49
C PHE A 491 17.89 1.74 -27.15
N ALA A 492 18.84 2.03 -28.03
CA ALA A 492 19.66 3.22 -27.94
C ALA A 492 18.74 4.43 -28.22
N PHE A 493 18.28 5.07 -27.14
CA PHE A 493 17.42 6.27 -27.11
C PHE A 493 17.97 7.49 -27.89
N GLU A 494 19.02 7.34 -28.70
CA GLU A 494 19.63 8.39 -29.53
C GLU A 494 19.44 8.16 -31.04
N LYS A 495 19.03 6.97 -31.51
CA LYS A 495 19.16 6.60 -32.94
C LYS A 495 17.93 6.76 -33.82
N ASN A 496 16.70 6.61 -33.31
CA ASN A 496 15.48 6.54 -34.14
C ASN A 496 14.63 7.83 -34.08
N LYS A 497 15.16 8.97 -34.56
CA LYS A 497 14.60 10.34 -34.41
C LYS A 497 13.08 10.53 -34.60
N GLU A 498 12.39 9.65 -35.31
CA GLU A 498 10.94 9.68 -35.51
C GLU A 498 10.14 9.22 -34.28
N ALA A 499 10.77 8.59 -33.28
CA ALA A 499 10.16 8.11 -32.04
C ALA A 499 10.31 9.07 -30.82
N PHE A 500 10.93 10.25 -31.00
CA PHE A 500 11.47 11.07 -29.88
C PHE A 500 10.89 12.49 -29.79
N TYR A 501 9.64 12.61 -29.35
CA TYR A 501 9.19 13.79 -28.61
C TYR A 501 8.96 13.51 -27.12
N ALA A 502 8.99 12.23 -26.74
CA ALA A 502 9.01 11.76 -25.37
C ALA A 502 10.45 11.38 -24.94
N ILE A 503 10.60 11.19 -23.62
CA ILE A 503 11.70 10.49 -22.94
C ILE A 503 12.92 11.37 -22.58
N ARG A 504 13.03 11.62 -21.26
CA ARG A 504 14.21 12.04 -20.47
C ARG A 504 14.67 13.51 -20.52
N ASN A 505 14.15 14.27 -19.55
CA ASN A 505 15.04 15.00 -18.65
C ASN A 505 15.71 13.98 -17.70
N SER A 506 17.02 14.08 -17.47
CA SER A 506 17.84 12.99 -16.90
C SER A 506 17.77 12.82 -15.37
N SER A 507 16.68 13.27 -14.74
CA SER A 507 16.48 13.26 -13.28
C SER A 507 15.16 12.61 -12.80
N GLU A 508 14.15 12.41 -13.66
CA GLU A 508 12.77 12.18 -13.19
C GLU A 508 12.01 11.00 -13.81
N ASN A 509 12.61 10.20 -14.71
CA ASN A 509 11.95 9.02 -15.34
C ASN A 509 10.60 9.24 -16.08
N LYS A 510 10.11 10.47 -16.23
CA LYS A 510 8.82 10.79 -16.87
C LYS A 510 8.83 10.71 -18.41
N ILE A 511 7.70 10.28 -18.97
CA ILE A 511 7.35 10.49 -20.39
C ILE A 511 6.97 11.97 -20.58
N LEU A 512 7.29 12.55 -21.74
CA LEU A 512 6.70 13.81 -22.18
C LEU A 512 5.74 13.50 -23.34
N PRO A 513 4.48 13.99 -23.31
CA PRO A 513 3.52 13.71 -24.38
C PRO A 513 4.00 14.24 -25.73
N VAL A 514 3.74 13.46 -26.80
CA VAL A 514 3.86 13.98 -28.17
C VAL A 514 2.77 15.04 -28.39
N GLN A 515 3.17 16.27 -28.69
CA GLN A 515 2.25 17.37 -28.97
C GLN A 515 1.77 17.33 -30.42
N PHE A 516 0.48 17.08 -30.63
CA PHE A 516 -0.15 17.22 -31.94
C PHE A 516 -0.76 18.61 -32.09
N ASP A 517 -0.03 19.54 -32.72
CA ASP A 517 -0.47 20.92 -32.96
C ASP A 517 -1.77 21.02 -33.76
N THR A 518 -2.07 20.02 -34.61
CA THR A 518 -3.37 19.85 -35.28
C THR A 518 -3.59 18.40 -35.73
N LEU A 519 -4.38 17.64 -34.97
CA LEU A 519 -5.10 16.51 -35.57
C LEU A 519 -6.18 17.09 -36.49
N GLY A 520 -6.04 16.87 -37.80
CA GLY A 520 -6.93 17.43 -38.82
C GLY A 520 -8.40 17.11 -38.59
N ALA A 521 -9.13 18.06 -38.00
CA ALA A 521 -10.57 18.01 -37.75
C ALA A 521 -11.08 16.73 -37.06
N ALA A 522 -10.39 16.23 -36.02
CA ALA A 522 -11.00 15.32 -35.06
C ALA A 522 -12.18 16.04 -34.38
N LYS A 523 -13.41 15.57 -34.60
CA LYS A 523 -14.61 16.18 -34.02
C LYS A 523 -14.75 15.74 -32.57
N ILE A 524 -14.47 16.70 -31.69
CA ILE A 524 -14.61 16.62 -30.24
C ILE A 524 -16.10 16.49 -29.88
N SER A 525 -16.44 15.53 -29.03
CA SER A 525 -17.66 15.54 -28.21
C SER A 525 -17.34 16.13 -26.82
N GLU A 526 -18.34 16.71 -26.15
CA GLU A 526 -18.15 17.76 -25.12
C GLU A 526 -17.60 17.30 -23.74
N ILE A 527 -17.51 18.25 -22.79
CA ILE A 527 -16.51 18.28 -21.69
C ILE A 527 -17.16 18.72 -20.36
N LEU A 528 -17.00 17.95 -19.27
CA LEU A 528 -17.47 18.32 -17.91
C LEU A 528 -16.52 17.80 -16.79
N THR A 529 -16.81 18.21 -15.55
CA THR A 529 -16.01 18.17 -14.29
C THR A 529 -16.91 17.81 -13.09
N ALA A 530 -16.50 17.18 -11.98
CA ALA A 530 -15.30 16.41 -11.61
C ALA A 530 -15.56 15.74 -10.22
N ASP A 531 -14.80 14.68 -9.88
CA ASP A 531 -14.19 14.36 -8.55
C ASP A 531 -14.10 12.84 -8.27
N GLU A 532 -12.94 12.44 -7.72
CA GLU A 532 -12.49 11.13 -7.17
C GLU A 532 -12.69 9.86 -8.02
N ILE A 533 -13.86 9.67 -8.62
CA ILE A 533 -14.18 8.60 -9.57
C ILE A 533 -14.91 9.25 -10.74
N GLU A 534 -14.21 9.38 -11.86
CA GLU A 534 -14.51 10.43 -12.82
C GLU A 534 -15.59 9.96 -13.81
N ARG A 535 -16.84 10.34 -13.52
CA ARG A 535 -17.97 10.11 -14.42
C ARG A 535 -17.76 10.89 -15.73
N ILE A 536 -17.93 10.22 -16.86
CA ILE A 536 -18.11 10.86 -18.15
C ILE A 536 -19.56 11.39 -18.18
N THR A 537 -19.78 12.55 -17.57
CA THR A 537 -21.12 13.12 -17.40
C THR A 537 -21.73 13.51 -18.74
N PHE A 538 -22.66 12.68 -19.23
CA PHE A 538 -23.61 13.06 -20.27
C PHE A 538 -24.91 13.58 -19.64
N LEU A 539 -25.16 14.89 -19.73
CA LEU A 539 -26.49 15.46 -19.50
C LEU A 539 -26.84 16.60 -20.48
N ARG A 540 -26.71 16.34 -21.79
CA ARG A 540 -27.74 16.55 -22.86
C ARG A 540 -27.20 16.54 -24.28
#